data_AF-A0A949NL80-F1
#
_entry.id   AF-A0A949NL80-F1
#
_cell.length_a   1.000
_cell.length_b   1.000
_cell.length_c   1.000
_cell.angle_alpha   90.00
_cell.angle_beta   90.00
_cell.angle_gamma   90.00
#
_symmetry.space_group_name_H-M   'P 1'
#
loop_
_entity.id
_entity.type
_entity.pdbx_description
1 polymer ?
#
loop_
_entity_poly.entity_id
_entity_poly.type
_entity_poly.pdbx_seq_one_letter_code
_entity_poly.pdbx_strand_id
1 'polypeptide(L)'
;MRDAGTVRFGVYGGEAEGFTPSAQAALTAFGRSSVIECHDKLEQVVEPDTAFILGDRSSLADGLFIGVARWLDLHAVADRARWPKLSALWDRLEADPAVVFAIALENGEQAIGNGSCRGHVDLAEVIERFGAN
;
A
#
# COMPACT_ATOMS: atom_id res chain seq x y z
N MET A 1 -47.26 -2.14 4.51
CA MET A 1 -46.59 -2.47 3.23
C MET A 1 -45.73 -1.26 2.87
N ARG A 2 -44.49 -1.23 3.35
CA ARG A 2 -43.53 -0.15 3.10
C ARG A 2 -42.47 -0.72 2.18
N ASP A 3 -42.27 -0.04 1.07
CA ASP A 3 -41.36 -0.43 -0.01
C ASP A 3 -39.91 -0.32 0.47
N ALA A 4 -39.16 -1.41 0.30
CA ALA A 4 -37.80 -1.55 0.77
C ALA A 4 -36.88 -0.82 -0.22
N GLY A 5 -36.51 0.41 0.13
CA GLY A 5 -35.50 1.19 -0.58
C GLY A 5 -34.20 0.41 -0.68
N THR A 6 -33.93 -0.10 -1.88
CA THR A 6 -32.67 -0.74 -2.24
C THR A 6 -31.55 0.29 -2.16
N VAL A 7 -30.73 0.22 -1.12
CA VAL A 7 -29.46 0.93 -1.06
C VAL A 7 -28.53 0.26 -2.07
N ARG A 8 -28.34 0.90 -3.23
CA ARG A 8 -27.26 0.54 -4.14
C ARG A 8 -25.96 1.06 -3.55
N PHE A 9 -25.15 0.17 -2.99
CA PHE A 9 -23.73 0.44 -2.79
C PHE A 9 -23.10 0.64 -4.18
N GLY A 10 -22.77 1.88 -4.51
CA GLY A 10 -21.97 2.20 -5.68
C GLY A 10 -20.61 1.53 -5.54
N VAL A 11 -20.24 0.73 -6.53
CA VAL A 11 -18.88 0.23 -6.70
C VAL A 11 -18.01 1.45 -7.00
N TYR A 12 -17.08 1.80 -6.11
CA TYR A 12 -16.03 2.79 -6.37
C TYR A 12 -15.04 2.22 -7.40
N GLY A 13 -15.45 2.18 -8.67
CA GLY A 13 -14.55 2.15 -9.82
C GLY A 13 -14.20 3.59 -10.15
N GLY A 14 -13.11 4.11 -9.59
CA GLY A 14 -12.69 5.50 -9.76
C GLY A 14 -12.28 5.84 -11.19
N GLU A 15 -13.24 6.12 -12.05
CA GLU A 15 -13.06 7.20 -13.03
C GLU A 15 -13.13 8.50 -12.25
N ALA A 16 -12.17 9.40 -12.46
CA ALA A 16 -12.12 10.65 -11.72
C ALA A 16 -13.32 11.52 -12.10
N GLU A 17 -14.41 11.43 -11.32
CA GLU A 17 -15.53 12.35 -11.43
C GLU A 17 -15.00 13.78 -11.22
N GLY A 18 -14.90 14.55 -12.31
CA GLY A 18 -14.52 15.96 -12.27
C GLY A 18 -13.36 16.38 -13.18
N PHE A 19 -12.59 15.46 -13.78
CA PHE A 19 -11.52 15.84 -14.72
C PHE A 19 -11.89 15.58 -16.17
N THR A 20 -11.48 16.48 -17.08
CA THR A 20 -11.51 16.18 -18.51
C THR A 20 -10.51 15.04 -18.82
N PRO A 21 -10.72 14.26 -19.88
CA PRO A 21 -9.77 13.21 -20.28
C PRO A 21 -8.33 13.73 -20.47
N SER A 22 -8.18 14.96 -20.97
CA SER A 22 -6.86 15.60 -21.13
C SER A 22 -6.20 15.94 -19.81
N ALA A 23 -6.97 16.44 -18.83
CA ALA A 23 -6.47 16.74 -17.50
C ALA A 23 -6.07 15.45 -16.76
N GLN A 24 -6.89 14.40 -16.87
CA GLN A 24 -6.58 13.08 -16.29
C GLN A 24 -5.30 12.50 -16.89
N ALA A 25 -5.14 12.56 -18.22
CA ALA A 25 -3.93 12.08 -18.89
C ALA A 25 -2.67 12.86 -18.44
N ALA A 26 -2.78 14.18 -18.34
CA ALA A 26 -1.67 15.03 -17.89
C ALA A 26 -1.25 14.72 -16.44
N LEU A 27 -2.23 14.61 -15.53
CA LEU A 27 -1.97 14.26 -14.12
C LEU A 27 -1.40 12.84 -13.97
N THR A 28 -1.89 11.89 -14.77
CA THR A 28 -1.37 10.52 -14.78
C THR A 28 0.08 10.51 -15.24
N ALA A 29 0.39 11.20 -16.33
CA ALA A 29 1.77 11.30 -16.84
C ALA A 29 2.71 11.93 -15.80
N PHE A 30 2.29 13.03 -15.18
CA PHE A 30 3.04 13.71 -14.12
C PHE A 30 3.25 12.82 -12.88
N GLY A 31 2.20 12.11 -12.45
CA GLY A 31 2.29 11.18 -11.32
C GLY A 31 3.27 10.05 -11.60
N ARG A 32 3.19 9.45 -12.79
CA ARG A 32 4.13 8.39 -13.21
C ARG A 32 5.58 8.88 -13.23
N SER A 33 5.86 10.05 -13.80
CA SER A 33 7.21 10.59 -13.82
C SER A 33 7.73 10.88 -12.41
N SER A 34 6.89 11.41 -11.54
CA SER A 34 7.26 11.72 -10.14
C SER A 34 7.59 10.45 -9.35
N VAL A 35 6.79 9.38 -9.50
CA VAL A 35 7.05 8.09 -8.86
C VAL A 35 8.36 7.48 -9.36
N ILE A 36 8.60 7.53 -10.68
CA ILE A 36 9.84 7.04 -11.28
C ILE A 36 11.04 7.80 -10.73
N GLU A 37 10.98 9.14 -10.68
CA GLU A 37 12.07 9.97 -10.17
C GLU A 37 12.40 9.65 -8.70
N CYS A 38 11.38 9.45 -7.86
CA CYS A 38 11.57 9.04 -6.47
C CYS A 38 12.28 7.69 -6.34
N HIS A 39 11.89 6.69 -7.15
CA HIS A 39 12.55 5.38 -7.13
C HIS A 39 13.97 5.44 -7.71
N ASP A 40 14.20 6.22 -8.77
CA ASP A 40 15.54 6.45 -9.34
C ASP A 40 16.48 7.06 -8.28
N LYS A 41 15.98 8.03 -7.47
CA LYS A 41 16.75 8.61 -6.36
C LYS A 41 17.00 7.61 -5.24
N LEU A 42 15.99 6.83 -4.87
CA LEU A 42 16.12 5.85 -3.80
C LEU A 42 17.11 4.73 -4.17
N GLU A 43 17.06 4.23 -5.41
CA GLU A 43 18.02 3.26 -5.98
C GLU A 43 19.47 3.77 -5.94
N GLN A 44 19.68 5.08 -6.06
CA GLN A 44 21.02 5.67 -5.97
C GLN A 44 21.57 5.65 -4.54
N VAL A 45 20.70 5.89 -3.53
CA VAL A 45 21.14 6.07 -2.13
C VAL A 45 21.07 4.80 -1.30
N VAL A 46 20.23 3.83 -1.68
CA VAL A 46 20.18 2.54 -0.98
C VAL A 46 21.47 1.77 -1.23
N GLU A 47 22.07 1.30 -0.15
CA GLU A 47 23.25 0.45 -0.18
C GLU A 47 22.85 -0.98 -0.58
N PRO A 48 23.61 -1.62 -1.49
CA PRO A 48 23.37 -3.02 -1.83
C PRO A 48 23.55 -3.92 -0.60
N ASP A 49 22.84 -5.05 -0.58
CA ASP A 49 22.94 -6.10 0.45
C ASP A 49 22.62 -5.67 1.90
N THR A 50 22.12 -4.45 2.12
CA THR A 50 21.63 -4.00 3.42
C THR A 50 20.27 -4.60 3.75
N ALA A 51 20.04 -4.99 5.00
CA ALA A 51 18.77 -5.61 5.42
C ALA A 51 17.56 -4.66 5.29
N PHE A 52 17.77 -3.35 5.51
CA PHE A 52 16.76 -2.29 5.54
C PHE A 52 17.27 -1.02 4.82
N ILE A 53 16.38 -0.06 4.55
CA ILE A 53 16.69 1.19 3.84
C ILE A 53 17.81 1.99 4.52
N LEU A 54 17.87 1.95 5.85
CA LEU A 54 18.84 2.69 6.66
C LEU A 54 19.94 1.79 7.25
N GLY A 55 20.21 0.63 6.62
CA GLY A 55 21.26 -0.31 7.03
C GLY A 55 20.70 -1.56 7.71
N ASP A 56 21.25 -1.92 8.89
CA ASP A 56 20.97 -3.22 9.52
C ASP A 56 19.80 -3.21 10.51
N ARG A 57 19.13 -2.07 10.70
CA ARG A 57 17.99 -1.96 11.62
C ARG A 57 16.73 -1.49 10.91
N SER A 58 15.64 -2.21 11.15
CA SER A 58 14.31 -1.82 10.68
C SER A 58 13.92 -0.46 11.21
N SER A 59 13.24 0.31 10.37
CA SER A 59 12.75 1.64 10.68
C SER A 59 11.35 1.87 10.10
N LEU A 60 10.74 3.00 10.44
CA LEU A 60 9.50 3.42 9.80
C LEU A 60 9.66 3.57 8.27
N ALA A 61 10.87 3.88 7.78
CA ALA A 61 11.11 4.03 6.35
C ALA A 61 10.80 2.73 5.59
N ASP A 62 11.14 1.57 6.16
CA ASP A 62 10.89 0.26 5.54
C ASP A 62 9.40 -0.06 5.44
N GLY A 63 8.64 0.26 6.50
CA GLY A 63 7.19 0.11 6.53
C GLY A 63 6.48 1.03 5.52
N LEU A 64 6.93 2.30 5.42
CA LEU A 64 6.40 3.22 4.43
C LEU A 64 6.75 2.79 3.00
N PHE A 65 7.98 2.33 2.79
CA PHE A 65 8.45 1.88 1.50
C PHE A 65 7.68 0.65 1.01
N ILE A 66 7.51 -0.38 1.83
CA ILE A 66 6.79 -1.59 1.41
C ILE A 66 5.30 -1.32 1.14
N GLY A 67 4.69 -0.39 1.89
CA GLY A 67 3.32 0.05 1.65
C GLY A 67 3.16 0.81 0.34
N VAL A 68 4.00 1.83 0.11
CA VAL A 68 3.92 2.69 -1.08
C VAL A 68 4.39 1.97 -2.34
N ALA A 69 5.42 1.13 -2.24
CA ALA A 69 5.98 0.46 -3.41
C ALA A 69 5.02 -0.56 -4.04
N ARG A 70 4.13 -1.18 -3.26
CA ARG A 70 3.04 -2.03 -3.79
C ARG A 70 2.14 -1.29 -4.79
N TRP A 71 2.07 0.04 -4.71
CA TRP A 71 1.29 0.84 -5.66
C TRP A 71 1.94 0.96 -7.04
N LEU A 72 3.23 0.64 -7.16
CA LEU A 72 3.94 0.61 -8.45
C LEU A 72 3.24 -0.35 -9.42
N ASP A 73 2.88 -1.54 -8.92
CA ASP A 73 2.20 -2.58 -9.69
C ASP A 73 0.73 -2.21 -9.94
N LEU A 74 0.03 -1.70 -8.93
CA LEU A 74 -1.38 -1.28 -9.04
C LEU A 74 -1.58 -0.19 -10.11
N HIS A 75 -0.63 0.74 -10.22
CA HIS A 75 -0.66 1.82 -11.21
C HIS A 75 0.14 1.50 -12.49
N ALA A 76 0.69 0.28 -12.60
CA ALA A 76 1.51 -0.20 -13.70
C ALA A 76 2.58 0.83 -14.13
N VAL A 77 3.28 1.44 -13.18
CA VAL A 77 4.17 2.60 -13.42
C VAL A 77 5.45 2.19 -14.16
N ALA A 78 6.10 1.12 -13.71
CA ALA A 78 7.28 0.53 -14.32
C ALA A 78 7.48 -0.90 -13.78
N ASP A 79 8.27 -1.70 -14.46
CA ASP A 79 8.71 -3.01 -13.95
C ASP A 79 9.73 -2.82 -12.82
N ARG A 80 9.60 -3.61 -11.74
CA ARG A 80 10.48 -3.57 -10.56
C ARG A 80 11.95 -3.81 -10.93
N ALA A 81 12.23 -4.60 -11.98
CA ALA A 81 13.59 -4.91 -12.45
C ALA A 81 14.37 -3.68 -12.95
N ARG A 82 13.70 -2.54 -13.15
CA ARG A 82 14.36 -1.25 -13.41
C ARG A 82 15.28 -0.81 -12.26
N TRP A 83 14.95 -1.17 -11.02
CA TRP A 83 15.66 -0.75 -9.81
C TRP A 83 16.17 -2.00 -9.08
N PRO A 84 17.31 -2.59 -9.52
CA PRO A 84 17.75 -3.89 -9.02
C PRO A 84 18.05 -3.90 -7.51
N LYS A 85 18.58 -2.82 -6.92
CA LYS A 85 18.82 -2.79 -5.47
C LYS A 85 17.50 -2.70 -4.70
N LEU A 86 16.56 -1.88 -5.18
CA LEU A 86 15.22 -1.81 -4.59
C LEU A 86 14.46 -3.11 -4.78
N SER A 87 14.62 -3.80 -5.91
CA SER A 87 14.05 -5.12 -6.15
C SER A 87 14.53 -6.13 -5.13
N ALA A 88 15.83 -6.21 -4.91
CA ALA A 88 16.38 -7.10 -3.89
C ALA A 88 15.90 -6.71 -2.47
N LEU A 89 15.71 -5.41 -2.20
CA LEU A 89 15.15 -4.93 -0.94
C LEU A 89 13.67 -5.29 -0.78
N TRP A 90 12.87 -5.19 -1.83
CA TRP A 90 11.47 -5.64 -1.83
C TRP A 90 11.38 -7.11 -1.44
N ASP A 91 12.10 -7.98 -2.13
CA ASP A 91 12.05 -9.42 -1.88
C ASP A 91 12.36 -9.77 -0.41
N ARG A 92 13.31 -9.05 0.19
CA ARG A 92 13.67 -9.23 1.60
C ARG A 92 12.60 -8.72 2.55
N LEU A 93 12.05 -7.53 2.29
CA LEU A 93 11.01 -6.94 3.13
C LEU A 93 9.68 -7.70 3.01
N GLU A 94 9.32 -8.21 1.83
CA GLU A 94 8.12 -9.05 1.64
C GLU A 94 8.22 -10.36 2.43
N ALA A 95 9.44 -10.87 2.65
CA ALA A 95 9.68 -12.04 3.49
C ALA A 95 9.76 -11.72 4.99
N ASP A 96 9.74 -10.43 5.39
CA ASP A 96 9.82 -10.05 6.81
C ASP A 96 8.53 -10.46 7.56
N PRO A 97 8.62 -11.14 8.71
CA PRO A 97 7.45 -11.59 9.46
C PRO A 97 6.48 -10.48 9.87
N ALA A 98 6.97 -9.26 10.13
CA ALA A 98 6.12 -8.13 10.47
C ALA A 98 5.35 -7.63 9.23
N VAL A 99 5.96 -7.67 8.05
CA VAL A 99 5.29 -7.33 6.78
C VAL A 99 4.25 -8.37 6.42
N VAL A 100 4.57 -9.66 6.53
CA VAL A 100 3.61 -10.76 6.30
C VAL A 100 2.42 -10.63 7.25
N PHE A 101 2.65 -10.36 8.53
CA PHE A 101 1.59 -10.11 9.50
C PHE A 101 0.72 -8.91 9.12
N ALA A 102 1.33 -7.79 8.71
CA ALA A 102 0.60 -6.59 8.33
C ALA A 102 -0.29 -6.83 7.09
N ILE A 103 0.23 -7.52 6.07
CA ILE A 103 -0.53 -7.85 4.85
C ILE A 103 -1.73 -8.75 5.17
N ALA A 104 -1.55 -9.75 6.03
CA ALA A 104 -2.64 -10.62 6.46
C ALA A 104 -3.75 -9.81 7.18
N LEU A 105 -3.37 -8.89 8.06
CA LEU A 105 -4.33 -7.96 8.69
C LEU A 105 -5.06 -7.08 7.65
N GLU A 106 -4.34 -6.54 6.66
CA GLU A 106 -4.94 -5.74 5.59
C GLU A 106 -5.95 -6.53 4.74
N ASN A 107 -5.72 -7.83 4.56
CA ASN A 107 -6.64 -8.74 3.87
C ASN A 107 -7.84 -9.16 4.73
N GLY A 108 -7.91 -8.72 5.99
CA GLY A 108 -8.93 -9.16 6.95
C GLY A 108 -8.73 -10.59 7.46
N GLU A 109 -7.51 -11.12 7.35
CA GLU A 109 -7.16 -12.45 7.86
C GLU A 109 -6.81 -12.38 9.35
N GLN A 110 -7.05 -13.47 10.07
CA GLN A 110 -6.60 -13.60 11.46
C GLN A 110 -5.15 -14.10 11.50
N ALA A 111 -4.21 -13.15 11.60
CA ALA A 111 -2.80 -13.46 11.74
C ALA A 111 -2.36 -13.50 13.21
N ILE A 112 -1.55 -14.50 13.58
CA ILE A 112 -0.90 -14.56 14.91
C ILE A 112 0.46 -13.87 14.80
N GLY A 113 0.56 -12.68 15.38
CA GLY A 113 1.82 -11.94 15.47
C GLY A 113 2.66 -12.34 16.69
N ASN A 114 3.80 -11.68 16.88
CA ASN A 114 4.67 -11.88 18.05
C ASN A 114 4.20 -11.14 19.33
N GLY A 115 3.01 -10.54 19.30
CA GLY A 115 2.44 -9.76 20.41
C GLY A 115 2.78 -8.26 20.42
N SER A 116 3.61 -7.76 19.48
CA SER A 116 3.91 -6.32 19.37
C SER A 116 2.70 -5.51 18.90
N CYS A 117 1.89 -6.08 18.00
CA CYS A 117 0.56 -5.57 17.69
C CYS A 117 -0.41 -6.03 18.80
N ARG A 118 -0.84 -5.10 19.65
CA ARG A 118 -1.67 -5.41 20.83
C ARG A 118 -3.14 -5.67 20.52
N GLY A 119 -3.55 -5.47 19.27
CA GLY A 119 -4.91 -5.75 18.82
C GLY A 119 -5.24 -4.96 17.56
N HIS A 120 -5.96 -5.61 16.66
CA HIS A 120 -6.79 -4.97 15.66
C HIS A 120 -8.25 -5.26 16.03
N VAL A 121 -9.17 -4.41 15.60
CA VAL A 121 -10.61 -4.65 15.75
C VAL A 121 -11.25 -4.42 14.40
N ASP A 122 -12.11 -5.34 13.98
CA ASP A 122 -12.82 -5.21 12.71
C ASP A 122 -13.80 -4.04 12.78
N LEU A 123 -13.89 -3.27 11.70
CA LEU A 123 -14.82 -2.13 11.64
C LEU A 123 -16.27 -2.56 11.92
N ALA A 124 -16.65 -3.76 11.46
CA ALA A 124 -17.97 -4.33 11.74
C ALA A 124 -18.22 -4.50 13.24
N GLU A 125 -17.24 -4.97 14.00
CA GLU A 125 -17.30 -5.11 15.46
C GLU A 125 -17.41 -3.74 16.14
N VAL A 126 -16.66 -2.74 15.66
CA VAL A 126 -16.76 -1.36 16.15
C VAL A 126 -18.16 -0.79 15.92
N ILE A 127 -18.73 -0.98 14.73
CA ILE A 127 -20.08 -0.51 14.38
C ILE A 127 -21.14 -1.25 15.20
N GLU A 128 -21.03 -2.57 15.36
CA GLU A 128 -21.95 -3.35 16.19
C GLU A 128 -21.97 -2.85 17.64
N ARG A 129 -20.80 -2.56 18.21
CA ARG A 129 -20.67 -2.14 19.61
C ARG A 129 -21.00 -0.67 19.85
N PHE A 130 -20.71 0.21 18.89
CA PHE A 130 -20.72 1.67 19.10
C PHE A 130 -21.49 2.48 18.04
N GLY A 131 -22.01 1.84 16.99
CA GLY A 131 -22.60 2.51 15.83
C GLY A 131 -24.07 2.93 15.99
N ALA A 132 -24.74 2.49 17.06
CA ALA A 132 -26.08 2.97 17.40
C ALA A 132 -25.99 4.26 18.23
N ASN A 133 -25.69 5.38 17.56
CA ASN A 133 -25.95 6.73 18.07
C ASN A 133 -26.97 7.42 17.16
#